data_AF-A0A497RM15-F1
#
_entry.id   AF-A0A497RM15-F1
#
_cell.length_a   1.000
_cell.length_b   1.000
_cell.length_c   1.000
_cell.angle_alpha   90.00
_cell.angle_beta   90.00
_cell.angle_gamma   90.00
#
_symmetry.space_group_name_H-M   'P 1'
#
loop_
_entity.id
_entity.type
_entity.pdbx_description
1 polymer ?
#
loop_
_entity_poly.entity_id
_entity_poly.type
_entity_poly.pdbx_seq_one_letter_code
_entity_poly.pdbx_strand_id
1 'polypeptide(L)'
;MYARVKVRDVVRVPPNRLNEDLEDVISDLLWEQFEGRLDSEYGMVIGIESVDYIGEGKMVEGDGGVYFDVEFTALTFKPLLHEVVEGEVVEVVEFGAFVSIGPLDAL
;
A
#
# COMPACT_ATOMS: atom_id res chain seq x y z
N MET A 1 4.25 13.54 -6.10
CA MET A 1 3.75 14.02 -4.80
C MET A 1 3.50 12.87 -3.81
N TYR A 2 3.82 13.08 -2.51
CA TYR A 2 3.38 12.20 -1.42
C TYR A 2 1.95 12.53 -0.99
N ALA A 3 1.13 11.52 -0.72
CA ALA A 3 -0.25 11.69 -0.27
C ALA A 3 -0.64 10.65 0.78
N ARG A 4 -1.58 11.02 1.65
CA ARG A 4 -2.31 10.06 2.48
C ARG A 4 -3.59 9.69 1.75
N VAL A 5 -3.81 8.40 1.55
CA VAL A 5 -5.00 7.89 0.87
C VAL A 5 -5.73 6.97 1.83
N LYS A 6 -7.05 7.20 1.98
CA LYS A 6 -7.93 6.29 2.70
C LYS A 6 -8.40 5.21 1.74
N VAL A 7 -8.12 3.97 2.06
CA VAL A 7 -8.46 2.80 1.26
C VAL A 7 -9.40 1.92 2.07
N ARG A 8 -10.42 1.40 1.40
CA ARG A 8 -11.31 0.39 1.94
C ARG A 8 -11.13 -0.88 1.14
N ASP A 9 -10.78 -1.97 1.82
CA ASP A 9 -10.57 -3.27 1.19
C ASP A 9 -11.03 -4.42 2.10
N VAL A 10 -11.05 -5.64 1.56
CA VAL A 10 -11.40 -6.85 2.30
C VAL A 10 -10.16 -7.70 2.53
N VAL A 11 -9.78 -7.86 3.79
CA VAL A 11 -8.63 -8.68 4.18
C VAL A 11 -9.08 -10.07 4.60
N ARG A 12 -8.47 -11.10 4.00
CA ARG A 12 -8.69 -12.50 4.38
C ARG A 12 -7.71 -12.91 5.47
N VAL A 13 -8.21 -13.15 6.67
CA VAL A 13 -7.43 -13.69 7.79
C VAL A 13 -7.48 -15.22 7.78
N PRO A 14 -6.33 -15.92 7.69
CA PRO A 14 -6.30 -17.36 7.67
C PRO A 14 -6.58 -17.96 9.06
N PRO A 15 -7.16 -19.16 9.16
CA PRO A 15 -7.65 -19.72 10.42
C PRO A 15 -6.55 -19.98 11.47
N ASN A 16 -5.32 -20.19 11.02
CA ASN A 16 -4.17 -20.39 11.90
C ASN A 16 -3.76 -19.12 12.67
N ARG A 17 -4.07 -17.94 12.14
CA ARG A 17 -3.74 -16.63 12.76
C ARG A 17 -4.90 -16.04 13.56
N LEU A 18 -6.06 -16.69 13.62
CA LEU A 18 -7.24 -16.19 14.36
C LEU A 18 -7.05 -16.15 15.88
N ASN A 19 -6.01 -16.79 16.42
CA ASN A 19 -5.70 -16.77 17.85
C ASN A 19 -4.75 -15.62 18.24
N GLU A 20 -4.21 -14.89 17.25
CA GLU A 20 -3.36 -13.71 17.46
C GLU A 20 -4.23 -12.45 17.63
N ASP A 21 -3.60 -11.33 17.99
CA ASP A 21 -4.30 -10.05 18.01
C ASP A 21 -4.75 -9.67 16.59
N LEU A 22 -6.04 -9.36 16.44
CA LEU A 22 -6.64 -9.14 15.13
C LEU A 22 -6.09 -7.87 14.46
N GLU A 23 -5.82 -6.82 15.23
CA GLU A 23 -5.28 -5.56 14.70
C GLU A 23 -3.87 -5.77 14.16
N ASP A 24 -3.04 -6.51 14.89
CA ASP A 24 -1.69 -6.86 14.47
C ASP A 24 -1.70 -7.72 13.20
N VAL A 25 -2.53 -8.78 13.17
CA VAL A 25 -2.64 -9.67 11.99
C VAL A 25 -3.12 -8.92 10.77
N ILE A 26 -4.13 -8.06 10.91
CA ILE A 26 -4.65 -7.26 9.80
C ILE A 26 -3.58 -6.27 9.33
N SER A 27 -2.88 -5.62 10.25
CA SER A 27 -1.79 -4.71 9.91
C SER A 27 -0.69 -5.41 9.11
N ASP A 28 -0.24 -6.58 9.57
CA ASP A 28 0.75 -7.40 8.85
C ASP A 28 0.28 -7.77 7.44
N LEU A 29 -0.96 -8.25 7.32
CA LEU A 29 -1.52 -8.65 6.03
C LEU A 29 -1.68 -7.46 5.09
N LEU A 30 -2.03 -6.28 5.59
CA LEU A 30 -2.10 -5.05 4.80
C LEU A 30 -0.72 -4.63 4.31
N TRP A 31 0.32 -4.70 5.16
CA TRP A 31 1.70 -4.47 4.75
C TRP A 31 2.12 -5.45 3.64
N GLU A 32 1.92 -6.75 3.83
CA GLU A 32 2.25 -7.77 2.82
C GLU A 32 1.52 -7.57 1.48
N GLN A 33 0.27 -7.09 1.52
CA GLN A 33 -0.54 -6.93 0.32
C GLN A 33 -0.28 -5.64 -0.45
N PHE A 34 0.04 -4.54 0.25
CA PHE A 34 0.08 -3.20 -0.34
C PHE A 34 1.49 -2.61 -0.44
N GLU A 35 2.44 -3.01 0.39
CA GLU A 35 3.79 -2.42 0.36
C GLU A 35 4.43 -2.57 -1.03
N GLY A 36 4.92 -1.46 -1.58
CA GLY A 36 5.60 -1.42 -2.88
C GLY A 36 4.68 -1.62 -4.09
N ARG A 37 3.37 -1.80 -3.91
CA ARG A 37 2.43 -1.90 -5.04
C ARG A 37 2.27 -0.56 -5.74
N LEU A 38 2.34 -0.60 -7.06
CA LEU A 38 1.99 0.52 -7.93
C LEU A 38 0.55 0.38 -8.38
N ASP A 39 -0.28 1.38 -8.06
CA ASP A 39 -1.64 1.49 -8.56
C ASP A 39 -1.83 2.77 -9.40
N SER A 40 -2.69 2.69 -10.40
CA SER A 40 -2.96 3.80 -11.31
C SER A 40 -3.69 4.97 -10.65
N GLU A 41 -4.53 4.71 -9.64
CA GLU A 41 -5.37 5.68 -8.97
C GLU A 41 -4.62 6.40 -7.84
N TYR A 42 -3.96 5.65 -6.95
CA TYR A 42 -3.29 6.22 -5.77
C TYR A 42 -1.76 6.22 -5.82
N GLY A 43 -1.16 5.69 -6.89
CA GLY A 43 0.29 5.68 -7.09
C GLY A 43 0.97 4.51 -6.39
N MET A 44 2.26 4.66 -6.11
CA MET A 44 3.02 3.65 -5.38
C MET A 44 2.71 3.74 -3.89
N VAL A 45 2.27 2.65 -3.29
CA VAL A 45 2.08 2.58 -1.84
C VAL A 45 3.43 2.35 -1.17
N ILE A 46 3.80 3.28 -0.29
CA ILE A 46 5.06 3.25 0.46
C ILE A 46 4.86 2.47 1.76
N GLY A 47 3.69 2.60 2.37
CA GLY A 47 3.39 1.91 3.62
C GLY A 47 2.01 2.22 4.18
N ILE A 48 1.64 1.48 5.21
CA ILE A 48 0.38 1.64 5.95
C ILE A 48 0.66 2.50 7.18
N GLU A 49 -0.04 3.64 7.30
CA GLU A 49 0.09 4.57 8.43
C GLU A 49 -0.78 4.15 9.61
N SER A 50 -2.05 3.80 9.35
CA SER A 50 -3.00 3.39 10.39
C SER A 50 -4.11 2.51 9.83
N VAL A 51 -4.60 1.58 10.65
CA VAL A 51 -5.88 0.91 10.44
C VAL A 51 -6.95 1.72 11.16
N ASP A 52 -7.87 2.30 10.41
CA ASP A 52 -8.86 3.24 10.94
C ASP A 52 -10.13 2.50 11.41
N TYR A 53 -10.48 1.38 10.77
CA TYR A 53 -11.67 0.60 11.08
C TYR A 53 -11.52 -0.86 10.66
N ILE A 54 -12.02 -1.77 11.50
CA ILE A 54 -12.16 -3.20 11.21
C ILE A 54 -13.63 -3.58 11.41
N GLY A 55 -14.26 -4.06 10.34
CA GLY A 55 -15.65 -4.46 10.31
C GLY A 55 -15.90 -5.88 10.81
N GLU A 56 -17.12 -6.35 10.61
CA GLU A 56 -17.51 -7.71 11.01
C GLU A 56 -16.86 -8.76 10.09
N GLY A 57 -16.31 -9.80 10.70
CA GLY A 57 -15.73 -10.94 10.00
C GLY A 57 -16.79 -11.81 9.35
N LYS A 58 -16.68 -12.02 8.04
CA LYS A 58 -17.58 -12.88 7.25
C LYS A 58 -16.86 -14.18 6.91
N MET A 59 -17.49 -15.30 7.21
CA MET A 59 -17.03 -16.62 6.76
C MET A 59 -17.66 -16.94 5.41
N VAL A 60 -16.86 -17.43 4.47
CA VAL A 60 -17.31 -17.86 3.15
C VAL A 60 -17.38 -19.38 3.13
N GLU A 61 -18.51 -19.94 2.69
CA GLU A 61 -18.67 -21.39 2.60
C GLU A 61 -17.58 -22.02 1.71
N GLY A 62 -16.88 -23.02 2.24
CA GLY A 62 -15.78 -23.69 1.54
C GLY A 62 -14.41 -23.03 1.70
N ASP A 63 -14.32 -21.86 2.35
CA ASP A 63 -13.06 -21.26 2.77
C ASP A 63 -12.98 -21.23 4.31
N GLY A 64 -11.87 -21.71 4.87
CA GLY A 64 -11.63 -21.69 6.32
C GLY A 64 -11.20 -20.31 6.85
N GLY A 65 -10.98 -19.33 5.97
CA GLY A 65 -10.63 -17.97 6.34
C GLY A 65 -11.82 -17.09 6.72
N VAL A 66 -11.54 -16.05 7.51
CA VAL A 66 -12.51 -14.99 7.86
C VAL A 66 -12.14 -13.72 7.10
N TYR A 67 -13.12 -13.10 6.46
CA TYR A 67 -12.94 -11.90 5.65
C TYR A 67 -13.42 -10.68 6.43
N PHE A 68 -12.55 -9.69 6.60
CA PHE A 68 -12.85 -8.46 7.32
C PHE A 68 -12.87 -7.28 6.35
N ASP A 69 -13.96 -6.50 6.38
CA ASP A 69 -14.01 -5.18 5.74
C ASP A 69 -13.12 -4.23 6.56
N VAL A 70 -12.05 -3.71 5.99
CA VAL A 70 -11.10 -2.81 6.68
C VAL A 70 -11.03 -1.46 5.98
N GLU A 71 -10.90 -0.39 6.77
CA GLU A 71 -10.55 0.94 6.28
C GLU A 71 -9.21 1.33 6.89
N PHE A 72 -8.26 1.75 6.06
CA PHE A 72 -6.91 2.10 6.50
C PHE A 72 -6.38 3.31 5.74
N THR A 73 -5.44 4.02 6.36
CA THR A 73 -4.73 5.13 5.76
C THR A 73 -3.36 4.66 5.29
N ALA A 74 -3.10 4.80 3.98
CA ALA A 74 -1.82 4.48 3.36
C ALA A 74 -1.06 5.75 2.96
N LEU A 75 0.26 5.72 3.12
CA LEU A 75 1.16 6.71 2.55
C LEU A 75 1.53 6.27 1.13
N THR A 76 1.21 7.11 0.14
CA THR A 76 1.49 6.82 -1.26
C THR A 76 2.33 7.91 -1.91
N PHE A 77 2.98 7.55 -3.01
CA PHE A 77 3.70 8.46 -3.88
C PHE A 77 3.17 8.37 -5.30
N LYS A 78 2.61 9.47 -5.79
CA LYS A 78 2.11 9.61 -7.16
C LYS A 78 2.62 10.92 -7.76
N PRO A 79 3.58 10.88 -8.70
CA PRO A 79 3.94 12.08 -9.44
C PRO A 79 2.78 12.52 -10.35
N LEU A 80 2.56 13.84 -10.44
CA LEU A 80 1.54 14.44 -11.29
C LEU A 80 2.15 14.95 -12.60
N LEU A 81 1.32 15.02 -13.64
CA LEU A 81 1.76 15.57 -14.92
C LEU A 81 2.13 17.05 -14.75
N HIS A 82 3.32 17.41 -15.22
CA HIS A 82 3.92 18.75 -15.08
C HIS A 82 4.21 19.17 -13.61
N GLU A 83 4.31 18.23 -12.68
CA GLU A 83 4.83 18.49 -11.34
C GLU A 83 6.34 18.77 -11.40
N VAL A 84 6.80 19.73 -10.59
CA VAL A 84 8.23 19.97 -10.36
C VAL A 84 8.60 19.29 -9.04
N VAL A 85 9.57 18.38 -9.08
CA VAL A 85 10.04 17.61 -7.92
C VAL A 85 11.55 17.67 -7.82
N GLU A 86 12.06 17.51 -6.60
CA GLU A 86 13.49 17.32 -6.35
C GLU A 86 13.85 15.84 -6.51
N GLY A 87 15.06 15.55 -7.00
CA GLY A 87 15.55 14.18 -7.18
C GLY A 87 17.06 14.12 -7.26
N GLU A 88 17.61 12.93 -7.03
CA GLU A 88 19.04 12.65 -7.07
C GLU A 88 19.41 11.98 -8.40
N VAL A 89 20.45 12.48 -9.08
CA VAL A 89 20.94 11.88 -10.32
C VAL A 89 21.69 10.59 -9.99
N VAL A 90 21.16 9.45 -10.45
CA VAL A 90 21.74 8.13 -10.20
C VAL A 90 22.71 7.74 -11.32
N GLU A 91 22.34 8.02 -12.57
CA GLU A 91 23.14 7.65 -13.74
C GLU A 91 22.95 8.66 -14.87
N VAL A 92 24.01 8.90 -15.65
CA VAL A 92 23.98 9.75 -16.85
C VAL A 92 24.40 8.91 -18.04
N VAL A 93 23.53 8.85 -19.04
CA VAL A 93 23.72 8.10 -20.29
C VAL A 93 23.61 9.02 -21.50
N GLU A 94 23.98 8.56 -22.69
CA GLU A 94 24.02 9.41 -23.90
C GLU A 94 22.65 10.04 -24.25
N PHE A 95 21.55 9.40 -23.86
CA PHE A 95 20.18 9.86 -24.18
C PHE A 95 19.44 10.54 -23.03
N GLY A 96 20.06 10.69 -21.85
CA GLY A 96 19.36 11.27 -20.70
C GLY A 96 20.05 11.05 -19.36
N ALA A 97 19.36 11.38 -18.29
CA ALA A 97 19.81 11.15 -16.93
C ALA A 97 18.72 10.43 -16.16
N PHE A 98 19.07 9.34 -15.48
CA PHE A 98 18.18 8.67 -14.55
C PHE A 98 18.22 9.42 -13.22
N VAL A 99 17.06 9.90 -12.78
CA VAL A 99 16.89 10.69 -11.56
C VAL A 99 15.95 9.95 -10.61
N SER A 100 16.42 9.63 -9.43
CA SER A 100 15.60 9.03 -8.38
C SER A 100 14.80 10.12 -7.66
N ILE A 101 13.48 9.94 -7.59
CA ILE A 101 12.53 10.89 -6.99
C ILE A 101 11.83 10.27 -5.77
N GLY A 102 12.61 9.60 -4.92
CA GLY A 102 12.11 8.88 -3.76
C GLY A 102 11.93 7.40 -4.09
N PRO A 103 10.69 6.86 -4.17
CA PRO A 103 10.48 5.44 -4.42
C PRO A 103 10.40 5.07 -5.92
N LEU A 104 10.58 6.04 -6.82
CA LEU A 104 10.55 5.85 -8.28
C LEU A 104 11.79 6.47 -8.93
N ASP A 105 12.22 5.88 -10.04
CA ASP A 105 13.25 6.43 -10.92
C ASP A 105 12.61 7.01 -12.19
N ALA A 106 13.00 8.24 -12.53
CA ALA A 106 12.56 8.97 -13.71
C ALA A 106 13.70 9.08 -14.74
N LEU A 107 13.34 9.23 -16.02
CA LEU A 107 14.24 9.43 -17.16
C LEU A 107 13.97 10.78 -17.84
#